data_AF-A0AAN4Y9V1-F1
#
_entry.id   AF-A0AAN4Y9V1-F1
#
_cell.length_a   1.000
_cell.length_b   1.000
_cell.length_c   1.000
_cell.angle_alpha   90.00
_cell.angle_beta   90.00
_cell.angle_gamma   90.00
#
_symmetry.space_group_name_H-M   'P 1'
#
loop_
_entity.id
_entity.type
_entity.pdbx_description
1 polymer ?
#
loop_
_entity_poly.entity_id
_entity_poly.type
_entity_poly.pdbx_seq_one_letter_code
_entity_poly.pdbx_strand_id
1 'polypeptide(L)'
;MGFSYALSQILSSPPYVFAVIMSLVMAWLSDKYKIRWAILVVQSLSAVVGLLITLYSGPPGVRYFGLFIAVFGTQANIPGTLSYGQSQIPTVEKRGVIAAAMISVGAAGGIAGSTIFRTQDAPVSALLALYSFPKLALMLFLQRYLPGMWATIAMQMLYTVVTVIFSFYLKRQNRLVDENKRGDLEGVPGFRYAP
;
A
#
# COMPACT_ATOMS: atom_id res chain seq x y z
N MET A 1 14.22 7.77 -14.56
CA MET A 1 15.32 6.89 -15.03
C MET A 1 15.89 7.28 -16.41
N GLY A 2 15.61 8.48 -16.93
CA GLY A 2 16.26 8.97 -18.17
C GLY A 2 15.87 8.22 -19.45
N PHE A 3 14.78 7.45 -19.41
CA PHE A 3 14.28 6.68 -20.53
C PHE A 3 13.23 7.47 -21.31
N SER A 4 13.17 7.25 -22.63
CA SER A 4 12.10 7.76 -23.50
C SER A 4 10.72 7.37 -22.94
N TYR A 5 9.68 8.15 -23.23
CA TYR A 5 8.30 7.90 -22.78
C TYR A 5 7.85 6.47 -23.12
N ALA A 6 8.12 6.00 -24.35
CA ALA A 6 7.81 4.64 -24.78
C ALA A 6 8.58 3.58 -23.98
N LEU A 7 9.87 3.81 -23.71
CA LEU A 7 10.71 2.87 -22.98
C LEU A 7 10.33 2.82 -21.49
N SER A 8 9.88 3.95 -20.92
CA SER A 8 9.37 4.02 -19.53
C SER A 8 8.06 3.24 -19.34
N GLN A 9 7.17 3.21 -20.33
CA GLN A 9 5.94 2.42 -20.29
C GLN A 9 6.21 0.91 -20.47
N ILE A 10 7.17 0.57 -21.34
CA ILE A 10 7.58 -0.84 -21.50
C ILE A 10 8.26 -1.33 -20.22
N LEU A 11 9.07 -0.49 -19.57
CA LEU A 11 9.80 -0.84 -18.35
C LEU A 11 8.92 -0.80 -17.09
N SER A 12 7.72 -0.21 -17.12
CA SER A 12 6.78 -0.28 -16.00
C SER A 12 5.98 -1.59 -15.95
N SER A 13 5.83 -2.27 -17.10
CA SER A 13 5.03 -3.49 -17.22
C SER A 13 5.56 -4.69 -16.39
N PRO A 14 6.88 -4.99 -16.37
CA PRO A 14 7.41 -6.14 -15.63
C PRO A 14 7.19 -6.10 -14.10
N PRO A 15 7.36 -4.95 -13.41
CA PRO A 15 7.01 -4.83 -11.99
C PRO A 15 5.57 -5.22 -11.68
N TYR A 16 4.60 -4.87 -12.54
CA TYR A 16 3.20 -5.21 -12.32
C TYR A 16 2.94 -6.71 -12.50
N VAL A 17 3.54 -7.34 -13.50
CA VAL A 17 3.44 -8.80 -13.68
C VAL A 17 4.01 -9.54 -12.48
N PHE A 18 5.17 -9.10 -11.98
CA PHE A 18 5.76 -9.64 -10.76
C PHE A 18 4.84 -9.45 -9.54
N ALA A 19 4.25 -8.27 -9.38
CA ALA A 19 3.32 -7.99 -8.30
C ALA A 19 2.08 -8.89 -8.35
N VAL A 20 1.54 -9.20 -9.54
CA VAL A 20 0.42 -10.14 -9.70
C VAL A 20 0.81 -11.54 -9.21
N ILE A 21 1.96 -12.07 -9.67
CA ILE A 21 2.43 -13.41 -9.28
C ILE A 21 2.64 -13.49 -7.77
N MET A 22 3.35 -12.51 -7.20
CA MET A 22 3.64 -12.50 -5.77
C MET A 22 2.39 -12.25 -4.91
N SER A 23 1.42 -11.48 -5.42
CA SER A 23 0.12 -11.28 -4.77
C SER A 23 -0.64 -12.61 -4.68
N LEU A 24 -0.66 -13.42 -5.74
CA LEU A 24 -1.27 -14.75 -5.72
C LEU A 24 -0.57 -15.69 -4.71
N VAL A 25 0.76 -15.67 -4.66
CA VAL A 25 1.53 -16.46 -3.68
C VAL A 25 1.18 -16.05 -2.25
N MET A 26 1.11 -14.74 -1.96
CA MET A 26 0.75 -14.24 -0.63
C MET A 26 -0.71 -14.51 -0.29
N ALA A 27 -1.62 -14.46 -1.25
CA ALA A 27 -3.01 -14.84 -1.06
C ALA A 27 -3.12 -16.32 -0.66
N TRP A 28 -2.43 -17.20 -1.39
CA TRP A 28 -2.36 -18.63 -1.04
C TRP A 28 -1.75 -18.87 0.34
N LEU A 29 -0.68 -18.14 0.68
CA LEU A 29 -0.06 -18.19 2.00
C LEU A 29 -1.04 -17.74 3.09
N SER A 30 -1.82 -16.69 2.82
CA SER A 30 -2.83 -16.15 3.74
C SER A 30 -3.94 -17.12 4.03
N ASP A 31 -4.44 -17.80 3.00
CA ASP A 31 -5.47 -18.81 3.16
C ASP A 31 -4.95 -20.06 3.89
N LYS A 32 -3.67 -20.42 3.69
CA LYS A 32 -3.05 -21.57 4.37
C LYS A 32 -2.83 -21.33 5.86
N TYR A 33 -2.29 -20.17 6.24
CA TYR A 33 -1.96 -19.89 7.64
C TYR A 33 -3.08 -19.21 8.42
N LYS A 34 -4.18 -18.77 7.77
CA LYS A 34 -5.34 -18.11 8.39
C LYS A 34 -4.98 -16.89 9.27
N ILE A 35 -3.84 -16.24 9.03
CA ILE A 35 -3.32 -15.08 9.79
C ILE A 35 -3.30 -13.83 8.90
N ARG A 36 -4.50 -13.37 8.53
CA ARG A 36 -4.67 -12.37 7.47
C ARG A 36 -4.01 -11.03 7.78
N TRP A 37 -4.03 -10.59 9.05
CA TRP A 37 -3.41 -9.30 9.44
C TRP A 37 -1.88 -9.32 9.37
N ALA A 38 -1.23 -10.45 9.68
CA ALA A 38 0.23 -10.54 9.68
C ALA A 38 0.79 -10.35 8.26
N ILE A 39 0.08 -10.89 7.27
CA ILE A 39 0.45 -10.76 5.86
C ILE A 39 0.24 -9.34 5.35
N LEU A 40 -0.82 -8.65 5.79
CA LEU A 40 -1.02 -7.23 5.49
C LEU A 40 0.12 -6.36 6.05
N VAL A 41 0.60 -6.66 7.25
CA VAL A 41 1.74 -5.95 7.85
C VAL A 41 3.03 -6.23 7.08
N VAL A 42 3.31 -7.50 6.73
CA VAL A 42 4.50 -7.86 5.94
C VAL A 42 4.49 -7.19 4.56
N GLN A 43 3.34 -7.17 3.88
CA GLN A 43 3.18 -6.48 2.60
C GLN A 43 3.40 -4.97 2.74
N SER A 44 2.83 -4.35 3.78
CA SER A 44 3.03 -2.93 4.07
C SER A 44 4.49 -2.58 4.34
N LEU A 45 5.18 -3.40 5.13
CA LEU A 45 6.60 -3.22 5.42
C LEU A 45 7.46 -3.40 4.16
N SER A 46 7.13 -4.37 3.31
CA SER A 46 7.82 -4.55 2.02
C SER A 46 7.66 -3.32 1.12
N ALA A 47 6.48 -2.68 1.11
CA ALA A 47 6.26 -1.44 0.38
C ALA A 47 7.15 -0.30 0.90
N VAL A 48 7.24 -0.13 2.23
CA VAL A 48 8.10 0.87 2.86
C VAL A 48 9.57 0.63 2.51
N VAL A 49 10.04 -0.62 2.61
CA VAL A 49 11.42 -1.00 2.27
C VAL A 49 11.72 -0.73 0.79
N GLY A 50 10.82 -1.10 -0.12
CA GLY A 50 10.98 -0.83 -1.55
C GLY A 50 11.04 0.66 -1.90
N LEU A 51 10.22 1.48 -1.24
CA LEU A 51 10.24 2.94 -1.37
C LEU A 51 11.55 3.54 -0.82
N LEU A 52 12.04 3.06 0.33
CA LEU A 52 13.31 3.50 0.91
C LEU A 52 14.51 3.14 0.01
N ILE A 53 14.53 1.93 -0.57
CA ILE A 53 15.58 1.52 -1.53
C ILE A 53 15.55 2.43 -2.76
N THR A 54 14.36 2.76 -3.26
CA THR A 54 14.19 3.65 -4.41
C THR A 54 14.67 5.08 -4.09
N LEU A 55 14.50 5.54 -2.84
CA LEU A 55 14.86 6.87 -2.38
C LEU A 55 16.38 7.04 -2.16
N TYR A 56 17.03 6.09 -1.49
CA TYR A 56 18.43 6.23 -1.07
C TYR A 56 19.45 5.63 -2.05
N SER A 57 19.05 4.74 -2.96
CA SER A 57 20.01 4.13 -3.88
C SER A 57 20.41 5.09 -5.00
N GLY A 58 21.71 5.17 -5.30
CA GLY A 58 22.26 5.92 -6.43
C GLY A 58 22.15 5.20 -7.79
N PRO A 59 22.47 3.88 -7.88
CA PRO A 59 22.47 3.17 -9.16
C PRO A 59 21.05 2.95 -9.72
N PRO A 60 20.83 3.11 -11.03
CA PRO A 60 19.51 2.93 -11.66
C PRO A 60 18.95 1.51 -11.54
N GLY A 61 19.81 0.48 -11.52
CA GLY A 61 19.39 -0.91 -11.34
C GLY A 61 18.81 -1.21 -9.96
N VAL A 62 19.42 -0.64 -8.91
CA VAL A 62 18.95 -0.84 -7.52
C VAL A 62 17.63 -0.11 -7.28
N ARG A 63 17.44 1.07 -7.91
CA ARG A 63 16.15 1.78 -7.91
C ARG A 63 15.05 0.98 -8.59
N TYR A 64 15.38 0.31 -9.69
CA TYR A 64 14.42 -0.54 -10.40
C TYR A 64 14.04 -1.76 -9.57
N PHE A 65 14.99 -2.40 -8.89
CA PHE A 65 14.69 -3.48 -7.93
C PHE A 65 13.81 -3.00 -6.76
N GLY A 66 14.11 -1.82 -6.20
CA GLY A 66 13.28 -1.20 -5.16
C GLY A 66 11.82 -0.98 -5.62
N LEU A 67 11.63 -0.61 -6.89
CA LEU A 67 10.31 -0.45 -7.49
C LEU A 67 9.53 -1.78 -7.56
N PHE A 68 10.17 -2.91 -7.85
CA PHE A 68 9.50 -4.22 -7.86
C PHE A 68 8.92 -4.55 -6.48
N ILE A 69 9.71 -4.35 -5.43
CA ILE A 69 9.29 -4.60 -4.06
C ILE A 69 8.19 -3.61 -3.65
N ALA A 70 8.34 -2.33 -4.00
CA ALA A 70 7.35 -1.30 -3.69
C ALA A 70 5.99 -1.60 -4.33
N VAL A 71 5.98 -1.90 -5.63
CA VAL A 71 4.75 -2.21 -6.40
C VAL A 71 4.10 -3.49 -5.90
N PHE A 72 4.89 -4.51 -5.57
CA PHE A 72 4.36 -5.71 -4.92
C PHE A 72 3.67 -5.39 -3.59
N GLY A 73 4.35 -4.68 -2.69
CA GLY A 73 3.83 -4.39 -1.36
C GLY A 73 2.57 -3.52 -1.34
N THR A 74 2.45 -2.57 -2.28
CA THR A 74 1.26 -1.71 -2.39
C THR A 74 0.09 -2.41 -3.08
N GLN A 75 0.33 -3.10 -4.21
CA GLN A 75 -0.74 -3.71 -4.99
C GLN A 75 -1.30 -4.98 -4.33
N ALA A 76 -0.47 -5.77 -3.67
CA ALA A 76 -0.91 -7.00 -3.00
C ALA A 76 -1.78 -6.73 -1.76
N ASN A 77 -1.70 -5.53 -1.20
CA ASN A 77 -2.40 -5.14 0.03
C ASN A 77 -3.89 -4.83 -0.21
N ILE A 78 -4.25 -4.36 -1.41
CA ILE A 78 -5.63 -4.01 -1.80
C ILE A 78 -6.59 -5.19 -1.64
N PRO A 79 -6.37 -6.36 -2.29
CA PRO A 79 -7.28 -7.51 -2.12
C PRO A 79 -7.23 -8.10 -0.71
N GLY A 80 -6.08 -8.03 -0.03
CA GLY A 80 -5.93 -8.50 1.35
C GLY A 80 -6.77 -7.70 2.34
N THR A 81 -6.77 -6.36 2.22
CA THR A 81 -7.54 -5.49 3.13
C THR A 81 -9.03 -5.69 2.93
N LEU A 82 -9.49 -5.77 1.67
CA LEU A 82 -10.89 -6.03 1.35
C LEU A 82 -11.35 -7.38 1.92
N SER A 83 -10.61 -8.45 1.67
CA SER A 83 -10.96 -9.79 2.19
C SER A 83 -10.92 -9.86 3.73
N TYR A 84 -9.98 -9.16 4.36
CA TYR A 84 -9.93 -9.04 5.82
C TYR A 84 -11.15 -8.30 6.37
N GLY A 85 -11.50 -7.13 5.82
CA GLY A 85 -12.68 -6.36 6.24
C GLY A 85 -13.99 -7.14 6.09
N GLN A 86 -14.14 -7.88 4.99
CA GLN A 86 -15.33 -8.72 4.75
C GLN A 86 -15.46 -9.88 5.76
N SER A 87 -14.33 -10.41 6.26
CA SER A 87 -14.35 -11.48 7.26
C SER A 87 -14.70 -11.03 8.68
N GLN A 88 -14.72 -9.72 8.94
CA GLN A 88 -15.06 -9.19 10.27
C GLN A 88 -16.56 -8.95 10.45
N ILE A 89 -17.39 -9.16 9.43
CA ILE A 89 -18.82 -8.85 9.46
C ILE A 89 -19.62 -10.14 9.28
N PRO A 90 -20.60 -10.46 10.13
CA PRO A 90 -21.43 -11.64 9.99
C PRO A 90 -22.54 -11.45 8.94
N THR A 91 -23.16 -10.27 8.86
CA THR A 91 -24.33 -9.99 8.01
C THR A 91 -23.95 -9.60 6.58
N VAL A 92 -24.58 -10.22 5.58
CA VAL A 92 -24.33 -9.97 4.14
C VAL A 92 -24.67 -8.53 3.72
N GLU A 93 -25.73 -7.96 4.27
CA GLU A 93 -26.14 -6.57 3.99
C GLU A 93 -25.07 -5.57 4.44
N LYS A 94 -24.55 -5.75 5.66
CA LYS A 94 -23.48 -4.91 6.23
C LYS A 94 -22.15 -5.10 5.48
N ARG A 95 -21.86 -6.32 5.00
CA ARG A 95 -20.68 -6.63 4.17
C ARG A 95 -20.65 -5.78 2.89
N GLY A 96 -21.79 -5.67 2.20
CA GLY A 96 -21.91 -4.88 0.98
C GLY A 96 -21.67 -3.38 1.21
N VAL A 97 -22.29 -2.81 2.26
CA VAL A 97 -22.12 -1.39 2.62
C VAL A 97 -20.65 -1.09 2.97
N ILE A 98 -20.00 -1.97 3.72
CA ILE A 98 -18.61 -1.79 4.11
C ILE A 98 -17.67 -1.94 2.90
N ALA A 99 -17.91 -2.89 1.99
CA ALA A 99 -17.15 -3.01 0.75
C ALA A 99 -17.22 -1.71 -0.09
N ALA A 100 -18.43 -1.18 -0.27
CA ALA A 100 -18.64 0.05 -1.01
C ALA A 100 -17.94 1.26 -0.36
N ALA A 101 -18.00 1.35 0.98
CA ALA A 101 -17.29 2.39 1.73
C ALA A 101 -15.76 2.28 1.56
N MET A 102 -15.19 1.07 1.64
CA MET A 102 -13.76 0.84 1.46
C MET A 102 -13.29 1.23 0.05
N ILE A 103 -14.06 0.87 -0.98
CA ILE A 103 -13.76 1.23 -2.37
C ILE A 103 -13.84 2.74 -2.57
N SER A 104 -14.84 3.40 -1.97
CA SER A 104 -15.04 4.85 -2.06
C SER A 104 -13.87 5.63 -1.44
N VAL A 105 -13.40 5.19 -0.27
CA VAL A 105 -12.20 5.75 0.38
C VAL A 105 -10.95 5.48 -0.45
N GLY A 106 -10.83 4.29 -1.06
CA GLY A 106 -9.74 3.97 -1.98
C GLY A 106 -9.71 4.89 -3.20
N ALA A 107 -10.87 5.17 -3.79
CA ALA A 107 -11.00 6.10 -4.91
C ALA A 107 -10.62 7.54 -4.51
N ALA A 108 -11.09 8.01 -3.35
CA ALA A 108 -10.69 9.32 -2.81
C ALA A 108 -9.18 9.40 -2.55
N GLY A 109 -8.57 8.32 -2.04
CA GLY A 109 -7.12 8.21 -1.87
C GLY A 109 -6.36 8.28 -3.20
N GLY A 110 -6.89 7.69 -4.28
CA GLY A 110 -6.33 7.81 -5.63
C GLY A 110 -6.38 9.25 -6.17
N ILE A 111 -7.47 9.96 -5.91
CA ILE A 111 -7.62 11.38 -6.29
C ILE A 111 -6.64 12.26 -5.48
N ALA A 112 -6.54 12.04 -4.17
CA ALA A 112 -5.56 12.72 -3.33
C ALA A 112 -4.12 12.41 -3.79
N GLY A 113 -3.82 11.15 -4.11
CA GLY A 113 -2.52 10.73 -4.63
C GLY A 113 -2.15 11.46 -5.92
N SER A 114 -3.06 11.51 -6.89
CA SER A 114 -2.81 12.20 -8.18
C SER A 114 -2.66 13.71 -8.04
N THR A 115 -3.28 14.33 -7.03
CA THR A 115 -3.17 15.78 -6.77
C THR A 115 -1.93 16.17 -5.97
N ILE A 116 -1.37 15.26 -5.16
CA ILE A 116 -0.10 15.46 -4.43
C ILE A 116 1.09 15.49 -5.41
N PHE A 117 1.03 14.79 -6.55
CA PHE A 117 2.07 14.82 -7.58
C PHE A 117 1.85 15.94 -8.61
N ARG A 118 1.51 17.16 -8.17
CA ARG A 118 1.26 18.28 -9.09
C ARG A 118 2.55 18.80 -9.75
N THR A 119 2.53 18.98 -11.06
CA THR A 119 3.62 19.55 -11.87
C THR A 119 3.89 21.04 -11.64
N GLN A 120 3.04 21.74 -10.88
CA GLN A 120 3.14 23.19 -10.64
C GLN A 120 4.23 23.60 -9.65
N ASP A 121 4.83 22.66 -8.91
CA ASP A 121 6.02 22.89 -8.07
C ASP A 121 7.34 22.50 -8.77
N ALA A 122 7.35 22.48 -10.11
CA ALA A 122 8.61 22.51 -10.85
C ALA A 122 9.17 23.95 -10.76
N PRO A 123 10.27 24.20 -10.02
CA PRO A 123 10.75 25.57 -9.87
C PRO A 123 11.22 26.08 -11.23
N VAL A 124 10.91 27.34 -11.52
CA VAL A 124 11.32 28.07 -12.74
C VAL A 124 12.85 28.01 -12.96
N SER A 125 13.65 27.71 -11.93
CA SER A 125 15.10 27.45 -12.01
C SER A 125 15.49 26.12 -12.68
N ALA A 126 14.58 25.16 -12.86
CA ALA A 126 14.81 23.92 -13.60
C ALA A 126 14.76 24.13 -15.13
N LEU A 127 14.01 25.13 -15.61
CA LEU A 127 13.96 25.51 -17.03
C LEU A 127 15.32 26.01 -17.54
N LEU A 128 16.08 26.72 -16.69
CA LEU A 128 17.44 27.16 -17.02
C LEU A 128 18.46 26.00 -16.99
N ALA A 129 18.31 25.04 -16.08
CA ALA A 129 19.18 23.86 -16.00
C ALA A 129 18.93 22.84 -17.15
N LEU A 130 17.74 22.88 -17.77
CA LEU A 130 17.36 22.02 -18.89
C LEU A 130 18.19 22.28 -20.16
N TYR A 131 18.69 23.51 -20.35
CA TYR A 131 19.49 23.90 -21.51
C TYR A 131 20.97 23.47 -21.42
N SER A 132 21.51 23.21 -20.21
CA SER A 132 22.93 22.92 -20.03
C SER A 132 23.25 21.48 -19.62
N PHE A 133 22.40 20.81 -18.81
CA PHE A 133 22.65 19.41 -18.40
C PHE A 133 21.35 18.63 -18.15
N PRO A 134 20.80 17.92 -19.16
CA PRO A 134 19.51 17.22 -19.05
C PRO A 134 19.52 16.09 -18.01
N LYS A 135 20.67 15.46 -17.75
CA LYS A 135 20.81 14.42 -16.73
C LYS A 135 20.82 14.96 -15.30
N LEU A 136 21.37 16.16 -15.07
CA LEU A 136 21.44 16.76 -13.75
C LEU A 136 20.08 17.36 -13.34
N ALA A 137 19.36 17.95 -14.31
CA ALA A 137 18.00 18.44 -14.12
C ALA A 137 17.02 17.30 -13.76
N LEU A 138 17.15 16.12 -14.39
CA LEU A 138 16.35 14.94 -14.06
C LEU A 138 16.73 14.31 -12.71
N MET A 139 18.01 14.36 -12.34
CA MET A 139 18.50 13.87 -11.05
C MET A 139 18.02 14.78 -9.90
N LEU A 140 18.02 16.10 -10.12
CA LEU A 140 17.40 17.09 -9.24
C LEU A 140 15.87 16.96 -9.20
N PHE A 141 15.22 16.62 -10.32
CA PHE A 141 13.78 16.31 -10.37
C PHE A 141 13.42 15.07 -9.54
N LEU A 142 14.25 14.02 -9.57
CA LEU A 142 14.08 12.81 -8.77
C LEU A 142 14.41 13.03 -7.29
N GLN A 143 15.34 13.93 -6.96
CA GLN A 143 15.65 14.31 -5.58
C GLN A 143 14.65 15.30 -4.96
N ARG A 144 13.85 16.04 -5.75
CA ARG A 144 12.87 17.03 -5.22
C ARG A 144 11.43 16.54 -5.07
N TYR A 145 11.10 15.33 -5.49
CA TYR A 145 9.84 14.64 -5.15
C TYR A 145 9.84 14.00 -3.73
N LEU A 146 10.81 14.36 -2.89
CA LEU A 146 10.85 14.00 -1.47
C LEU A 146 9.48 14.16 -0.78
N PRO A 147 8.73 15.28 -0.93
CA PRO A 147 7.45 15.44 -0.22
C PRO A 147 6.43 14.36 -0.58
N GLY A 148 6.32 13.99 -1.86
CA GLY A 148 5.39 12.94 -2.32
C GLY A 148 5.82 11.54 -1.88
N MET A 149 7.12 11.23 -1.95
CA MET A 149 7.62 9.94 -1.45
C MET A 149 7.49 9.84 0.08
N TRP A 150 7.81 10.89 0.84
CA TRP A 150 7.57 10.92 2.28
C TRP A 150 6.09 10.87 2.64
N ALA A 151 5.20 11.49 1.85
CA ALA A 151 3.76 11.39 2.03
C ALA A 151 3.27 9.94 1.82
N THR A 152 3.75 9.23 0.78
CA THR A 152 3.38 7.82 0.56
C THR A 152 3.93 6.90 1.65
N ILE A 153 5.18 7.11 2.10
CA ILE A 153 5.75 6.37 3.23
C ILE A 153 4.96 6.65 4.51
N ALA A 154 4.62 7.92 4.79
CA ALA A 154 3.84 8.30 5.97
C ALA A 154 2.43 7.69 5.94
N MET A 155 1.76 7.68 4.79
CA MET A 155 0.45 7.04 4.63
C MET A 155 0.53 5.51 4.78
N GLN A 156 1.60 4.88 4.28
CA GLN A 156 1.81 3.44 4.44
C GLN A 156 2.12 3.06 5.90
N MET A 157 2.89 3.91 6.60
CA MET A 157 3.16 3.74 8.03
C MET A 157 1.89 3.94 8.85
N LEU A 158 1.10 4.97 8.54
CA LEU A 158 -0.21 5.19 9.16
C LEU A 158 -1.13 4.00 8.93
N TYR A 159 -1.23 3.51 7.70
CA TYR A 159 -2.00 2.31 7.37
C TYR A 159 -1.54 1.10 8.20
N THR A 160 -0.22 0.90 8.33
CA THR A 160 0.34 -0.20 9.11
C THR A 160 -0.04 -0.07 10.58
N VAL A 161 0.11 1.12 11.17
CA VAL A 161 -0.23 1.39 12.57
C VAL A 161 -1.72 1.20 12.82
N VAL A 162 -2.59 1.74 11.96
CA VAL A 162 -4.05 1.58 12.05
C VAL A 162 -4.43 0.11 11.94
N THR A 163 -3.85 -0.63 10.99
CA THR A 163 -4.12 -2.07 10.81
C THR A 163 -3.70 -2.85 12.05
N VAL A 164 -2.51 -2.58 12.61
CA VAL A 164 -2.02 -3.24 13.83
C VAL A 164 -2.94 -2.92 15.01
N ILE A 165 -3.26 -1.64 15.26
CA ILE A 165 -4.15 -1.23 16.36
C ILE A 165 -5.53 -1.87 16.21
N PHE A 166 -6.10 -1.85 15.01
CA PHE A 166 -7.41 -2.43 14.73
C PHE A 166 -7.39 -3.95 14.95
N SER A 167 -6.37 -4.66 14.48
CA SER A 167 -6.21 -6.11 14.72
C SER A 167 -6.02 -6.44 16.19
N PHE A 168 -5.24 -5.66 16.95
CA PHE A 168 -5.11 -5.83 18.40
C PHE A 168 -6.44 -5.56 19.13
N TYR A 169 -7.19 -4.55 18.68
CA TYR A 169 -8.51 -4.25 19.21
C TYR A 169 -9.49 -5.39 18.98
N LEU A 170 -9.58 -5.93 17.77
CA LEU A 170 -10.44 -7.08 17.44
C LEU A 170 -10.03 -8.34 18.23
N LYS A 171 -8.72 -8.59 18.36
CA LYS A 171 -8.20 -9.70 19.17
C LYS A 171 -8.56 -9.53 20.66
N ARG A 172 -8.51 -8.29 21.17
CA ARG A 172 -8.94 -7.97 22.54
C ARG A 172 -10.44 -8.18 22.71
N GLN A 173 -11.27 -7.84 21.71
CA GLN A 173 -12.70 -8.09 21.76
C GLN A 173 -13.04 -9.59 21.76
N ASN A 174 -12.37 -10.39 20.92
CA ASN A 174 -12.50 -11.85 20.95
C ASN A 174 -12.12 -12.41 22.34
N ARG A 175 -11.03 -11.92 22.95
CA ARG A 175 -10.62 -12.33 24.29
C ARG A 175 -11.63 -11.97 25.37
N LEU A 176 -12.29 -10.82 25.28
CA LEU A 176 -13.30 -10.39 26.26
C LEU A 176 -14.58 -11.25 26.20
N VAL A 177 -14.92 -11.77 25.03
CA VAL A 177 -16.03 -12.71 24.83
C VAL A 177 -15.64 -14.10 25.36
N ASP A 178 -14.40 -14.53 25.10
CA ASP A 178 -13.85 -15.77 25.66
C ASP A 178 -13.78 -15.80 27.18
N GLU A 179 -13.49 -14.64 27.79
CA GLU A 179 -13.46 -14.48 29.25
C GLU A 179 -14.87 -14.28 29.85
N ASN A 180 -15.96 -14.45 29.08
CA ASN A 180 -17.36 -14.19 29.48
C ASN A 180 -17.61 -12.77 30.05
N LYS A 181 -16.72 -11.81 29.77
CA LYS A 181 -16.82 -10.41 30.23
C LYS A 181 -17.65 -9.54 29.29
N ARG A 182 -18.06 -10.08 28.14
CA ARG A 182 -18.86 -9.39 27.12
C ARG A 182 -19.80 -10.40 26.46
N GLY A 183 -21.05 -10.01 26.23
CA GLY A 183 -22.03 -10.83 25.51
C GLY A 183 -21.67 -11.03 24.03
N ASP A 184 -22.59 -11.61 23.27
CA ASP A 184 -22.37 -11.96 21.85
C ASP A 184 -21.94 -10.76 20.99
N LEU A 185 -20.87 -10.95 20.22
CA LEU A 185 -20.38 -9.94 19.27
C LEU A 185 -21.41 -9.74 18.16
N GLU A 186 -21.76 -8.47 17.91
CA GLU A 186 -22.71 -8.04 16.87
C GLU A 186 -24.12 -8.67 16.98
N GLY A 187 -24.48 -9.21 18.15
CA GLY A 187 -25.77 -9.87 18.37
C GLY A 187 -25.90 -11.23 17.68
N VAL A 188 -24.78 -11.82 17.24
CA VAL A 188 -24.75 -13.15 16.61
C VAL A 188 -24.04 -14.14 17.54
N PRO A 189 -24.75 -15.18 18.06
CA PRO A 189 -24.15 -16.13 18.99
C PRO A 189 -23.00 -16.90 18.34
N GLY A 190 -21.85 -16.94 19.01
CA GLY A 190 -20.66 -17.67 18.56
C GLY A 190 -19.81 -16.97 17.49
N PHE A 191 -20.12 -15.73 17.09
CA PHE A 191 -19.30 -14.98 16.14
C PHE A 191 -17.95 -14.57 16.75
N ARG A 192 -16.87 -14.76 16.00
CA ARG A 192 -15.52 -14.31 16.36
C ARG A 192 -14.91 -13.56 15.19
N TYR A 193 -14.21 -12.47 15.49
CA TYR A 193 -13.43 -11.73 14.51
C TYR A 193 -12.28 -12.60 13.97
N ALA A 194 -12.02 -12.52 12.67
CA ALA A 194 -10.99 -13.34 12.03
C ALA A 194 -9.59 -12.95 12.55
N PRO A 195 -8.73 -13.93 12.85
CA PRO A 195 -7.43 -13.73 13.48
C PRO A 195 -6.32 -13.28 12.53
#